data_AF-A0A7S2QEC4-F1
#
_entry.id   AF-A0A7S2QEC4-F1
#
_cell.length_a   1.000
_cell.length_b   1.000
_cell.length_c   1.000
_cell.angle_alpha   90.00
_cell.angle_beta   90.00
_cell.angle_gamma   90.00
#
_symmetry.space_group_name_H-M   'P 1'
#
loop_
_entity.id
_entity.type
_entity.pdbx_description
1 polymer ?
#
loop_
_entity_poly.entity_id
_entity_poly.type
_entity_poly.pdbx_seq_one_letter_code
_entity_poly.pdbx_strand_id
1 'polypeptide(L)'
;VFHHKHFTVAISGLAKRGLWRAACSLLGEMRDRTCEPNAFSYNAAANACRRAHAWQQALGLARGMAASGVRPDVVTFSTLIAACEQAGQWALALAVYDQMKAAGLVPDHKSVSAALVACAQGALWQLAVDLVAGRSAATPALDV
;
A
#
# COMPACT_ATOMS: atom_id res chain seq x y z
N VAL A 1 -7.11 19.65 24.94
CA VAL A 1 -7.01 19.64 23.46
C VAL A 1 -6.41 18.32 23.04
N PHE A 2 -7.21 17.36 22.58
CA PHE A 2 -6.72 16.07 22.10
C PHE A 2 -6.02 16.30 20.75
N HIS A 3 -4.70 16.46 20.80
CA HIS A 3 -3.91 16.77 19.61
C HIS A 3 -3.83 15.57 18.66
N HIS A 4 -3.76 15.85 17.35
CA HIS A 4 -3.54 14.90 16.25
C HIS A 4 -2.52 13.79 16.58
N LYS A 5 -1.47 14.10 17.35
CA LYS A 5 -0.42 13.18 17.78
C LYS A 5 -0.95 11.98 18.57
N HIS A 6 -1.96 12.16 19.42
CA HIS A 6 -2.51 11.07 20.23
C HIS A 6 -3.22 10.02 19.36
N PHE A 7 -3.99 10.47 18.35
CA PHE A 7 -4.63 9.58 17.38
C PHE A 7 -3.59 8.82 16.55
N THR A 8 -2.59 9.54 16.02
CA THR A 8 -1.52 8.92 15.24
C THR A 8 -0.73 7.86 16.04
N VAL A 9 -0.42 8.14 17.31
CA VAL A 9 0.26 7.19 18.21
C VAL A 9 -0.64 5.98 18.49
N ALA A 10 -1.93 6.21 18.75
CA ALA A 10 -2.89 5.13 18.98
C ALA A 10 -3.04 4.23 17.73
N ILE A 11 -3.21 4.80 16.53
CA ILE A 11 -3.31 4.07 15.26
C ILE A 11 -2.03 3.24 15.03
N SER A 12 -0.85 3.83 15.27
CA SER A 12 0.42 3.10 15.15
C SER A 12 0.53 1.94 16.15
N GLY A 13 0.08 2.14 17.39
CA GLY A 13 0.00 1.08 18.40
C GLY A 13 -0.93 -0.07 18.00
N LEU A 14 -2.10 0.26 17.45
CA LEU A 14 -3.07 -0.72 16.94
C LEU A 14 -2.52 -1.47 15.71
N ALA A 15 -1.83 -0.76 14.81
CA ALA A 15 -1.15 -1.34 13.66
C ALA A 15 -0.05 -2.32 14.06
N LYS A 16 0.69 -2.01 15.13
CA LYS A 16 1.69 -2.90 15.70
C LYS A 16 1.09 -4.20 16.26
N ARG A 17 -0.21 -4.20 16.60
CA ARG A 17 -0.95 -5.36 17.12
C ARG A 17 -1.80 -6.06 16.06
N GLY A 18 -1.78 -5.61 14.79
CA GLY A 18 -2.61 -6.17 13.73
C GLY A 18 -4.11 -5.88 13.88
N LEU A 19 -4.48 -4.97 14.79
CA LEU A 19 -5.88 -4.60 15.06
C LEU A 19 -6.38 -3.60 14.00
N TRP A 20 -6.47 -4.06 12.76
CA TRP A 20 -6.78 -3.21 11.61
C TRP A 20 -8.16 -2.56 11.69
N ARG A 21 -9.17 -3.26 12.21
CA ARG A 21 -10.53 -2.72 12.38
C ARG A 21 -10.54 -1.52 13.32
N ALA A 22 -9.86 -1.65 14.46
CA ALA A 22 -9.74 -0.57 15.42
C ALA A 22 -8.92 0.60 14.83
N ALA A 23 -7.82 0.31 14.11
CA ALA A 23 -7.02 1.33 13.45
C ALA A 23 -7.82 2.12 12.39
N CYS A 24 -8.63 1.43 11.58
CA CYS A 24 -9.50 2.06 10.58
C CYS A 24 -10.63 2.87 11.23
N SER A 25 -11.24 2.35 12.30
CA SER A 25 -12.27 3.05 13.06
C SER A 25 -11.73 4.36 13.66
N LEU A 26 -10.56 4.31 14.29
CA LEU A 26 -9.90 5.49 14.86
C LEU A 26 -9.53 6.53 13.80
N LEU A 27 -9.15 6.06 12.60
CA LEU A 27 -8.88 6.94 11.46
C LEU A 27 -10.15 7.63 10.96
N GLY A 28 -11.29 6.92 10.95
CA GLY A 28 -12.60 7.51 10.66
C GLY A 28 -13.01 8.55 11.72
N GLU A 29 -12.89 8.21 13.00
CA GLU A 29 -13.18 9.13 14.11
C GLU A 29 -12.31 10.39 14.08
N MET A 30 -11.05 10.27 13.63
CA MET A 30 -10.16 11.40 13.43
C MET A 30 -10.76 12.39 12.40
N ARG A 31 -11.34 11.89 11.30
CA ARG A 31 -12.03 12.70 10.28
C ARG A 31 -13.28 13.36 10.85
N ASP A 32 -14.09 12.62 11.60
CA ASP A 32 -15.34 13.11 12.18
C ASP A 32 -15.11 14.22 13.23
N ARG A 33 -13.98 14.16 13.94
CA ARG A 33 -13.56 15.17 14.93
C ARG A 33 -12.78 16.33 14.31
N THR A 34 -12.91 16.57 13.00
CA THR A 34 -12.20 17.65 12.26
C THR A 34 -10.68 17.61 12.38
N CYS A 35 -10.10 16.47 12.74
CA CYS A 35 -8.66 16.28 12.78
C CYS A 35 -8.22 15.68 11.44
N GLU A 36 -7.51 16.45 10.62
CA GLU A 36 -7.10 15.99 9.29
C GLU A 36 -6.11 14.82 9.39
N PRO A 37 -6.48 13.61 8.93
CA PRO A 37 -5.55 12.49 8.90
C PRO A 37 -4.46 12.79 7.88
N ASN A 38 -3.21 12.57 8.28
CA ASN A 38 -2.06 12.74 7.40
C ASN A 38 -1.61 11.39 6.79
N ALA A 39 -0.64 11.46 5.87
CA ALA A 39 -0.06 10.26 5.24
C ALA A 39 0.42 9.22 6.26
N PHE A 40 0.95 9.65 7.41
CA PHE A 40 1.41 8.74 8.45
C PHE A 40 0.26 7.94 9.09
N SER A 41 -0.85 8.59 9.46
CA SER A 41 -2.02 7.91 10.04
C SER A 41 -2.60 6.88 9.08
N TYR A 42 -2.70 7.21 7.79
CA TYR A 42 -3.13 6.29 6.76
C TYR A 42 -2.16 5.13 6.53
N ASN A 43 -0.86 5.41 6.43
CA ASN A 43 0.17 4.38 6.26
C ASN A 43 0.20 3.41 7.44
N ALA A 44 0.00 3.91 8.67
CA ALA A 44 -0.12 3.07 9.86
C ALA A 44 -1.34 2.14 9.77
N ALA A 45 -2.51 2.67 9.41
CA ALA A 45 -3.72 1.87 9.23
C ALA A 45 -3.57 0.83 8.08
N ALA A 46 -3.00 1.23 6.94
CA ALA A 46 -2.74 0.33 5.82
C ALA A 46 -1.76 -0.79 6.20
N ASN A 47 -0.73 -0.49 6.99
CA ASN A 47 0.20 -1.49 7.50
C ASN A 47 -0.47 -2.44 8.51
N ALA A 48 -1.43 -1.95 9.29
CA ALA A 48 -2.28 -2.80 10.13
C ALA A 48 -3.08 -3.81 9.28
N CYS A 49 -3.72 -3.32 8.22
CA CYS A 49 -4.47 -4.14 7.27
C CYS A 49 -3.58 -5.19 6.60
N ARG A 50 -2.39 -4.79 6.13
CA ARG A 50 -1.39 -5.71 5.55
C ARG A 50 -1.08 -6.87 6.50
N ARG A 51 -0.75 -6.56 7.76
CA ARG A 51 -0.42 -7.57 8.78
C ARG A 51 -1.56 -8.49 9.15
N ALA A 52 -2.79 -8.05 8.92
CA ALA A 52 -3.99 -8.84 9.14
C ALA A 52 -4.48 -9.55 7.87
N HIS A 53 -3.68 -9.55 6.79
CA HIS A 53 -4.05 -10.08 5.47
C HIS A 53 -5.33 -9.46 4.87
N ALA A 54 -5.71 -8.26 5.33
CA ALA A 54 -6.89 -7.52 4.89
C ALA A 54 -6.54 -6.58 3.72
N TRP A 55 -6.00 -7.13 2.63
CA TRP A 55 -5.47 -6.38 1.48
C TRP A 55 -6.51 -5.46 0.82
N GLN A 56 -7.76 -5.90 0.73
CA GLN A 56 -8.88 -5.09 0.18
C GLN A 56 -9.06 -3.79 0.97
N GLN A 57 -8.93 -3.87 2.29
CA GLN A 57 -9.11 -2.71 3.16
C GLN A 57 -7.90 -1.79 3.08
N ALA A 58 -6.69 -2.33 2.90
CA ALA A 58 -5.51 -1.53 2.62
C ALA A 58 -5.68 -0.71 1.33
N LEU A 59 -6.17 -1.32 0.23
CA LEU A 59 -6.48 -0.61 -1.02
C LEU A 59 -7.58 0.44 -0.84
N GLY A 60 -8.63 0.12 -0.07
CA GLY A 60 -9.69 1.06 0.27
C GLY A 60 -9.16 2.29 1.03
N LEU A 61 -8.25 2.09 1.98
CA LEU A 61 -7.60 3.19 2.71
C LEU A 61 -6.80 4.10 1.77
N ALA A 62 -6.04 3.53 0.82
CA ALA A 62 -5.28 4.31 -0.14
C ALA A 62 -6.18 5.16 -1.08
N ARG A 63 -7.34 4.64 -1.46
CA ARG A 63 -8.36 5.44 -2.18
C ARG A 63 -8.91 6.56 -1.29
N GLY A 64 -9.14 6.26 -0.01
CA GLY A 64 -9.57 7.22 0.99
C GLY A 64 -8.56 8.36 1.22
N MET A 65 -7.26 8.09 1.11
CA MET A 65 -6.20 9.10 1.16
C MET A 65 -6.40 10.15 0.06
N ALA A 66 -6.50 9.68 -1.20
CA ALA A 66 -6.67 10.56 -2.35
C ALA A 66 -7.95 11.40 -2.24
N ALA A 67 -9.06 10.78 -1.80
CA ALA A 67 -10.33 11.49 -1.57
C ALA A 67 -10.25 12.53 -0.44
N SER A 68 -9.33 12.36 0.52
CA SER A 68 -9.08 13.31 1.61
C SER A 68 -8.02 14.36 1.26
N GLY A 69 -7.57 14.44 0.00
CA GLY A 69 -6.51 15.34 -0.44
C GLY A 69 -5.10 14.93 0.01
N VAL A 70 -4.94 13.77 0.64
CA VAL A 70 -3.65 13.23 1.08
C VAL A 70 -3.07 12.40 -0.05
N ARG A 71 -1.89 12.78 -0.55
CA ARG A 71 -1.21 12.02 -1.59
C ARG A 71 -0.60 10.74 -1.02
N PRO A 72 -0.88 9.56 -1.61
CA PRO A 72 -0.12 8.35 -1.34
C PRO A 72 1.36 8.56 -1.62
N ASP A 73 2.22 8.07 -0.75
CA ASP A 73 3.67 8.13 -0.89
C ASP A 73 4.26 6.74 -1.19
N VAL A 74 5.59 6.69 -1.32
CA VAL A 74 6.33 5.43 -1.52
C VAL A 74 5.94 4.39 -0.48
N VAL A 75 5.81 4.78 0.78
CA VAL A 75 5.47 3.87 1.89
C VAL A 75 4.05 3.33 1.72
N THR A 76 3.09 4.15 1.28
CA THR A 76 1.74 3.71 0.96
C THR A 76 1.79 2.61 -0.10
N PHE A 77 2.39 2.88 -1.26
CA PHE A 77 2.44 1.92 -2.36
C PHE A 77 3.19 0.64 -1.99
N SER A 78 4.36 0.73 -1.35
CA SER A 78 5.12 -0.43 -0.87
C SER A 78 4.30 -1.29 0.09
N THR A 79 3.49 -0.66 0.96
CA THR A 79 2.61 -1.38 1.89
C THR A 79 1.49 -2.12 1.15
N LEU A 80 0.90 -1.51 0.12
CA LEU A 80 -0.16 -2.11 -0.69
C LEU A 80 0.35 -3.28 -1.52
N ILE A 81 1.52 -3.14 -2.16
CA ILE A 81 2.16 -4.19 -2.96
C ILE A 81 2.42 -5.41 -2.07
N ALA A 82 3.03 -5.18 -0.89
CA ALA A 82 3.26 -6.25 0.08
C ALA A 82 1.95 -6.88 0.60
N ALA A 83 0.87 -6.10 0.77
CA ALA A 83 -0.42 -6.65 1.16
C ALA A 83 -1.03 -7.55 0.08
N CYS A 84 -0.89 -7.18 -1.19
CA CYS A 84 -1.37 -7.97 -2.33
C CYS A 84 -0.53 -9.24 -2.52
N GLU A 85 0.80 -9.12 -2.41
CA GLU A 85 1.73 -10.25 -2.45
C GLU A 85 1.41 -11.30 -1.37
N GLN A 86 1.23 -10.86 -0.12
CA GLN A 86 0.87 -11.75 1.00
C GLN A 86 -0.49 -12.42 0.85
N ALA A 87 -1.36 -11.87 -0.02
CA ALA A 87 -2.67 -12.42 -0.33
C ALA A 87 -2.67 -13.30 -1.60
N GLY A 88 -1.51 -13.52 -2.23
CA GLY A 88 -1.39 -14.23 -3.50
C GLY A 88 -1.97 -13.47 -4.69
N GLN A 89 -2.29 -12.18 -4.52
CA GLN A 89 -2.90 -11.32 -5.53
C GLN A 89 -1.82 -10.66 -6.39
N TRP A 90 -1.04 -11.49 -7.08
CA TRP A 90 0.13 -11.03 -7.84
C TRP A 90 -0.21 -10.01 -8.92
N ALA A 91 -1.34 -10.17 -9.62
CA ALA A 91 -1.77 -9.25 -10.67
C ALA A 91 -2.06 -7.85 -10.11
N LEU A 92 -2.68 -7.79 -8.93
CA LEU A 92 -2.94 -6.52 -8.23
C LEU A 92 -1.64 -5.91 -7.69
N ALA A 93 -0.73 -6.73 -7.16
CA ALA A 93 0.57 -6.25 -6.69
C ALA A 93 1.35 -5.55 -7.81
N LEU A 94 1.35 -6.13 -9.02
CA LEU A 94 1.98 -5.53 -10.20
C LEU A 94 1.26 -4.28 -10.68
N ALA A 95 -0.07 -4.29 -10.74
CA ALA A 95 -0.84 -3.10 -11.10
C ALA A 95 -0.56 -1.92 -10.15
N VAL A 96 -0.44 -2.18 -8.85
CA VAL A 96 -0.08 -1.16 -7.84
C VAL A 96 1.37 -0.70 -8.01
N TYR A 97 2.29 -1.60 -8.35
CA TYR A 97 3.69 -1.24 -8.65
C TYR A 97 3.81 -0.36 -9.91
N ASP A 98 3.03 -0.63 -10.95
CA ASP A 98 2.98 0.21 -12.14
C ASP A 98 2.35 1.58 -11.86
N GLN A 99 1.30 1.63 -11.04
CA GLN A 99 0.73 2.90 -10.56
C GLN A 99 1.75 3.73 -9.78
N MET A 100 2.59 3.10 -8.96
CA MET A 100 3.66 3.77 -8.22
C MET A 100 4.66 4.44 -9.19
N LYS A 101 5.10 3.72 -10.23
CA LYS A 101 5.98 4.28 -11.26
C LYS A 101 5.30 5.39 -12.05
N ALA A 102 4.02 5.22 -12.43
CA ALA A 102 3.25 6.21 -13.16
C ALA A 102 3.04 7.50 -12.34
N ALA A 103 2.98 7.39 -11.01
CA ALA A 103 2.96 8.53 -10.10
C ALA A 103 4.32 9.25 -9.95
N GLY A 104 5.36 8.79 -10.67
CA GLY A 104 6.71 9.33 -10.60
C GLY A 104 7.45 8.97 -9.31
N LEU A 105 6.96 7.98 -8.56
CA LEU A 105 7.58 7.55 -7.31
C LEU A 105 8.62 6.47 -7.58
N VAL A 106 9.81 6.63 -7.02
CA VAL A 106 10.90 5.66 -7.15
C VAL A 106 10.61 4.46 -6.24
N PRO A 107 10.49 3.23 -6.78
CA PRO A 107 10.34 2.03 -5.98
C PRO A 107 11.51 1.83 -5.01
N ASP A 108 11.18 1.56 -3.75
CA ASP A 108 12.17 1.15 -2.75
C ASP A 108 12.48 -0.35 -2.85
N HIS A 109 13.53 -0.81 -2.17
CA HIS A 109 13.90 -2.23 -2.14
C HIS A 109 12.73 -3.14 -1.70
N LYS A 110 11.85 -2.66 -0.81
CA LYS A 110 10.70 -3.43 -0.32
C LYS A 110 9.62 -3.62 -1.37
N SER A 111 9.26 -2.56 -2.11
CA SER A 111 8.28 -2.64 -3.21
C SER A 111 8.80 -3.51 -4.35
N VAL A 112 10.07 -3.37 -4.73
CA VAL A 112 10.70 -4.24 -5.74
C VAL A 112 10.70 -5.70 -5.29
N SER A 113 11.14 -5.99 -4.06
CA SER A 113 11.16 -7.36 -3.54
C SER A 113 9.76 -7.97 -3.49
N ALA A 114 8.75 -7.25 -3.02
CA ALA A 114 7.37 -7.72 -2.99
C ALA A 114 6.80 -7.95 -4.41
N ALA A 115 7.11 -7.08 -5.36
CA ALA A 115 6.71 -7.25 -6.75
C ALA A 115 7.37 -8.50 -7.39
N LEU A 116 8.64 -8.78 -7.08
CA LEU A 116 9.32 -9.98 -7.57
C LEU A 116 8.72 -11.27 -7.02
N VAL A 117 8.39 -11.29 -5.72
CA VAL A 117 7.72 -12.45 -5.10
C VAL A 117 6.34 -12.65 -5.72
N ALA A 118 5.59 -11.55 -5.96
CA ALA A 118 4.34 -11.61 -6.70
C ALA A 118 4.52 -12.18 -8.13
N CYS A 119 5.54 -11.75 -8.89
CA CYS A 119 5.82 -12.33 -10.22
C CYS A 119 6.08 -13.84 -10.16
N ALA A 120 6.82 -14.30 -9.15
CA ALA A 120 7.09 -15.72 -8.96
C ALA A 120 5.79 -16.52 -8.70
N GLN A 121 4.86 -15.95 -7.92
CA GLN A 121 3.54 -16.55 -7.67
C GLN A 121 2.65 -16.59 -8.93
N GLY A 122 2.79 -15.60 -9.83
CA GLY A 122 2.08 -15.55 -11.11
C GLY A 122 2.70 -16.38 -12.24
N ALA A 123 3.80 -17.10 -11.99
CA ALA A 123 4.62 -17.76 -13.01
C ALA A 123 5.15 -16.81 -14.12
N LEU A 124 5.21 -15.50 -13.83
CA LEU A 124 5.65 -14.46 -14.76
C LEU A 124 7.15 -14.18 -14.59
N TRP A 125 7.97 -15.20 -14.85
CA TRP A 125 9.41 -15.12 -14.65
C TRP A 125 10.10 -14.10 -15.56
N GLN A 126 9.58 -13.87 -16.78
CA GLN A 126 10.11 -12.86 -17.70
C GLN A 126 9.98 -11.44 -17.15
N LEU A 127 8.80 -11.10 -16.63
CA LEU A 127 8.56 -9.82 -15.96
C LEU A 127 9.43 -9.68 -14.70
N ALA A 128 9.67 -10.75 -13.95
CA ALA A 128 10.59 -10.71 -12.81
C ALA A 128 12.03 -10.37 -13.24
N VAL A 129 12.51 -10.98 -14.33
CA VAL A 129 13.85 -10.71 -14.88
C VAL A 129 13.97 -9.27 -15.37
N ASP A 130 12.97 -8.77 -16.11
CA ASP A 130 12.97 -7.39 -16.61
C ASP A 130 12.96 -6.36 -15.47
N LEU A 131 12.22 -6.66 -14.40
CA LEU A 131 12.09 -5.82 -13.22
C LEU A 131 13.41 -5.78 -12.40
N VAL A 132 14.13 -6.91 -12.29
CA VAL A 132 15.50 -6.93 -11.71
C VAL A 132 16.52 -6.23 -12.61
N ALA A 133 16.39 -6.38 -13.93
CA ALA A 133 17.31 -5.80 -14.90
C ALA A 133 17.17 -4.26 -15.05
N GLY A 134 16.21 -3.63 -14.35
CA GLY A 134 15.98 -2.19 -14.43
C GLY A 134 15.47 -1.72 -15.79
N ARG A 135 15.02 -2.63 -16.65
CA ARG A 135 14.42 -2.29 -17.94
C ARG A 135 12.96 -1.92 -17.67
N SER A 136 12.63 -0.64 -17.78
CA SER A 136 11.23 -0.22 -17.75
C SER A 136 10.50 -0.97 -18.86
N ALA A 137 9.57 -1.85 -18.49
CA ALA A 137 8.75 -2.58 -19.45
C ALA A 137 8.00 -1.58 -20.34
N ALA A 138 8.51 -1.36 -21.56
CA ALA A 138 7.62 -1.16 -22.69
C ALA A 138 6.93 -2.51 -22.87
N THR A 139 5.66 -2.56 -22.50
CA THR A 139 4.77 -3.71 -22.69
C THR A 139 4.98 -4.29 -24.09
N PRO A 140 5.33 -5.58 -24.26
CA PRO A 140 5.06 -6.22 -25.53
C PRO A 140 3.53 -6.28 -25.63
N ALA A 141 3.00 -5.62 -26.65
CA ALA A 141 1.61 -5.69 -27.02
C ALA A 141 1.19 -7.17 -27.05
N LEU A 142 0.04 -7.45 -26.45
CA LEU A 142 -0.65 -8.71 -26.64
C LEU A 142 -1.14 -8.71 -28.10
N ASP A 143 -0.32 -9.25 -29.01
CA ASP A 143 -0.77 -9.66 -30.33
C ASP A 143 -1.60 -10.94 -30.16
N VAL A 144 -2.87 -10.82 -30.54
CA VAL A 144 -3.86 -11.90 -30.72
C VAL A 144 -3.68 -12.53 -32.09
#